data_AF-A0A1V6CI74-F1
#
_entry.id   AF-A0A1V6CI74-F1
#
_cell.length_a   1.000
_cell.length_b   1.000
_cell.length_c   1.000
_cell.angle_alpha   90.00
_cell.angle_beta   90.00
_cell.angle_gamma   90.00
#
_symmetry.space_group_name_H-M   'P 1'
#
loop_
_entity.id
_entity.type
_entity.pdbx_description
1 polymer ?
#
loop_
_entity_poly.entity_id
_entity_poly.type
_entity_poly.pdbx_seq_one_letter_code
_entity_poly.pdbx_strand_id
1 'polypeptide(L)'
;MKQRIITIFYLVIALCLVFIADLHAPEITERDIFGYVAYRVAEGGTILDGDGAVRGWILGDTVYDPSWDVRYVIPGEDKEG
;
A
#
# COMPACT_ATOMS: atom_id res chain seq x y z
N MET A 1 -42.16 -28.49 23.78
CA MET A 1 -41.36 -28.66 22.54
C MET A 1 -41.37 -27.44 21.64
N LYS A 2 -42.54 -26.86 21.29
CA LYS A 2 -42.64 -25.68 20.40
C LYS A 2 -41.78 -24.47 20.80
N GLN A 3 -41.77 -24.08 22.09
CA GLN A 3 -40.93 -22.97 22.57
C GLN A 3 -39.44 -23.22 22.38
N ARG A 4 -38.94 -24.43 22.68
CA ARG A 4 -37.53 -24.79 22.51
C ARG A 4 -37.09 -24.71 21.04
N ILE A 5 -37.95 -25.11 20.11
CA ILE A 5 -37.70 -25.03 18.67
C ILE A 5 -37.59 -23.58 18.21
N ILE A 6 -38.49 -22.71 18.68
CA ILE A 6 -38.48 -21.28 18.36
C ILE A 6 -37.19 -20.62 18.90
N THR A 7 -36.80 -20.92 20.14
CA THR A 7 -35.57 -20.39 20.73
C THR A 7 -34.33 -20.81 19.96
N ILE A 8 -34.24 -22.09 19.56
CA ILE A 8 -33.13 -22.59 18.75
C ILE A 8 -33.07 -21.89 17.39
N PHE A 9 -34.22 -21.66 16.77
CA PHE A 9 -34.30 -20.98 15.47
C PHE A 9 -33.75 -19.55 15.52
N TYR A 10 -34.13 -18.77 16.54
CA TYR A 10 -33.57 -17.43 16.73
C TYR A 10 -32.07 -17.45 17.05
N LEU A 11 -31.59 -18.46 17.78
CA LEU A 11 -30.19 -18.60 18.13
C LEU A 11 -29.31 -18.91 16.91
N VAL A 12 -29.80 -19.75 15.98
CA VAL A 12 -29.13 -20.03 14.72
C VAL A 12 -29.07 -18.80 13.82
N ILE A 13 -30.18 -18.04 13.71
CA ILE A 13 -30.20 -16.80 12.92
C ILE A 13 -29.22 -15.77 13.49
N ALA A 14 -29.20 -15.58 14.81
CA ALA A 14 -28.26 -14.68 15.47
C ALA A 14 -26.81 -15.10 15.21
N LEU A 15 -26.52 -16.41 15.27
CA LEU A 15 -25.19 -16.94 14.96
C LEU A 15 -24.79 -16.66 13.51
N CYS A 16 -25.68 -16.86 12.54
CA CYS A 16 -25.42 -16.58 11.13
C CYS A 16 -25.15 -15.09 10.86
N LEU A 17 -25.83 -14.18 11.56
CA LEU A 17 -25.64 -12.73 11.38
C LEU A 17 -24.27 -12.24 11.86
N VAL A 18 -23.65 -12.92 12.84
CA VAL A 18 -22.30 -12.57 13.33
C VAL A 18 -21.22 -12.85 12.27
N PHE A 19 -21.42 -13.81 11.37
CA PHE A 19 -20.43 -14.17 10.34
C PHE A 19 -20.47 -13.30 9.08
N ILE A 20 -21.43 -12.37 8.94
CA ILE A 20 -21.55 -11.50 7.75
C ILE A 20 -20.63 -10.28 7.86
N ALA A 21 -20.23 -9.89 9.08
CA ALA A 21 -19.49 -8.65 9.32
C ALA A 21 -18.04 -8.64 8.79
N ASP A 22 -17.43 -9.81 8.53
CA ASP A 22 -16.04 -9.92 8.05
C ASP A 22 -15.90 -10.06 6.54
N LEU A 23 -16.98 -9.90 5.76
CA LEU A 23 -16.91 -9.98 4.29
C LEU A 23 -16.58 -8.64 3.61
N HIS A 24 -15.72 -7.83 4.23
CA HIS A 24 -15.07 -6.72 3.55
C HIS A 24 -13.90 -7.30 2.76
N ALA A 25 -14.16 -7.70 1.51
CA ALA A 25 -13.06 -7.96 0.58
C ALA A 25 -12.18 -6.70 0.56
N PRO A 26 -10.86 -6.82 0.80
CA PRO A 26 -9.99 -5.67 0.82
C PRO A 26 -10.16 -4.90 -0.50
N GLU A 27 -10.30 -3.59 -0.40
CA GLU A 27 -10.42 -2.71 -1.56
C GLU A 27 -9.25 -3.01 -2.50
N ILE A 28 -9.53 -3.55 -3.69
CA ILE A 28 -8.50 -3.81 -4.70
C ILE A 28 -7.99 -2.43 -5.14
N THR A 29 -6.79 -2.09 -4.70
CA THR A 29 -6.16 -0.80 -5.03
C THR A 29 -5.47 -0.88 -6.39
N GLU A 30 -5.22 0.26 -7.05
CA GLU A 30 -4.41 0.28 -8.30
C GLU A 30 -3.04 -0.41 -8.12
N ARG A 31 -2.48 -0.35 -6.91
CA ARG A 31 -1.31 -1.13 -6.49
C ARG A 31 -1.46 -2.63 -6.76
N ASP A 32 -2.64 -3.19 -6.48
CA ASP A 32 -2.92 -4.63 -6.61
C ASP A 32 -3.24 -5.03 -8.06
N ILE A 33 -3.64 -4.07 -8.91
CA ILE A 33 -3.99 -4.29 -10.33
C ILE A 33 -2.77 -4.15 -11.25
N PHE A 34 -1.96 -3.11 -11.04
CA PHE A 34 -0.89 -2.74 -11.98
C PHE A 34 0.51 -3.10 -11.51
N GLY A 35 0.68 -3.36 -10.20
CA GLY A 35 1.98 -3.56 -9.57
C GLY A 35 2.82 -2.28 -9.58
N TYR A 36 3.54 -2.00 -8.50
CA TYR A 36 4.60 -0.99 -8.55
C TYR A 36 5.85 -1.61 -9.17
N VAL A 37 6.51 -0.88 -10.08
CA VAL A 37 7.95 -1.08 -10.25
C VAL A 37 8.59 -0.63 -8.95
N ALA A 38 9.04 -1.59 -8.14
CA ALA A 38 9.67 -1.29 -6.87
C ALA A 38 11.01 -0.61 -7.15
N TYR A 39 11.12 0.65 -6.74
CA TYR A 39 12.41 1.35 -6.67
C TYR A 39 12.83 1.44 -5.21
N ARG A 40 14.12 1.28 -4.95
CA ARG A 40 14.73 1.52 -3.64
C ARG A 40 15.85 2.54 -3.75
N VAL A 41 16.00 3.35 -2.72
CA VAL A 41 17.14 4.27 -2.59
C VAL A 41 18.18 3.59 -1.71
N ALA A 42 19.33 3.24 -2.28
CA ALA A 42 20.45 2.67 -1.56
C ALA A 42 21.19 3.73 -0.73
N GLU A 43 22.07 3.26 0.17
CA GLU A 43 22.98 4.13 0.90
C GLU A 43 23.80 5.00 -0.09
N GLY A 44 23.85 6.31 0.17
CA GLY A 44 24.45 7.28 -0.75
C GLY A 44 23.51 7.81 -1.85
N GLY A 45 22.22 7.49 -1.81
CA GLY A 45 21.21 8.13 -2.66
C GLY A 45 21.02 7.48 -4.04
N THR A 46 21.61 6.32 -4.31
CA THR A 46 21.44 5.64 -5.60
C THR A 46 20.04 5.04 -5.72
N ILE A 47 19.32 5.34 -6.80
CA ILE A 47 18.00 4.77 -7.11
C ILE A 47 18.21 3.47 -7.88
N LEU A 48 17.71 2.37 -7.32
CA LEU A 48 17.78 1.03 -7.90
C LEU A 48 16.37 0.53 -8.21
N ASP A 49 16.18 -0.17 -9.33
CA ASP A 49 14.93 -0.90 -9.57
C ASP A 49 14.90 -2.27 -8.87
N GLY A 50 13.82 -3.04 -9.09
CA GLY A 50 13.60 -4.35 -8.48
C GLY A 50 14.68 -5.38 -8.82
N ASP A 51 15.37 -5.23 -9.95
CA ASP A 51 16.48 -6.09 -10.37
C ASP A 51 17.84 -5.58 -9.85
N GLY A 52 17.85 -4.42 -9.17
CA GLY A 52 19.05 -3.79 -8.66
C GLY A 52 19.82 -2.99 -9.72
N ALA A 53 19.23 -2.70 -10.88
CA ALA A 53 19.85 -1.84 -11.88
C ALA A 53 19.75 -0.36 -11.47
N VAL A 54 20.80 0.42 -11.78
CA VAL A 54 20.83 1.85 -11.46
C VAL A 54 19.89 2.62 -12.37
N ARG A 55 18.99 3.38 -11.76
CA ARG A 55 17.98 4.19 -12.43
C ARG A 55 18.15 5.69 -12.20
N GLY A 56 19.08 6.08 -11.33
CA GLY A 56 19.40 7.46 -11.05
C GLY A 56 20.03 7.66 -9.68
N TRP A 57 20.11 8.91 -9.26
CA TRP A 57 20.68 9.33 -7.98
C TRP A 57 19.87 10.44 -7.35
N ILE A 58 19.89 10.51 -6.03
CA ILE A 58 19.35 11.59 -5.23
C ILE A 58 20.50 12.25 -4.50
N LEU A 59 20.66 13.56 -4.69
CA LEU A 59 21.65 14.37 -3.97
C LEU A 59 20.94 15.60 -3.39
N GLY A 60 20.83 15.65 -2.07
CA GLY A 60 20.01 16.64 -1.37
C GLY A 60 18.57 16.57 -1.88
N ASP A 61 18.12 17.68 -2.44
CA ASP A 61 16.76 17.86 -2.94
C ASP A 61 16.64 17.59 -4.45
N THR A 62 17.69 17.08 -5.11
CA THR A 62 17.70 16.90 -6.57
C THR A 62 17.79 15.43 -6.97
N VAL A 63 16.96 15.05 -7.93
CA VAL A 63 16.94 13.71 -8.53
C VAL A 63 17.52 13.76 -9.93
N TYR A 64 18.53 12.93 -10.16
CA TYR A 64 19.24 12.77 -11.42
C TYR A 64 18.90 11.43 -12.05
N ASP A 65 18.88 11.38 -13.38
CA ASP A 65 18.81 10.12 -14.13
C ASP A 65 20.20 9.46 -14.29
N PRO A 66 20.30 8.26 -14.93
CA PRO A 66 21.58 7.56 -15.10
C PRO A 66 22.67 8.33 -15.86
N SER A 67 22.32 9.40 -16.57
CA SER A 67 23.25 10.27 -17.29
C SER A 67 23.71 11.48 -16.47
N TRP A 68 23.29 11.59 -15.20
CA TRP A 68 23.46 12.78 -14.35
C TRP A 68 22.68 14.00 -14.83
N ASP A 69 21.65 13.82 -15.65
CA ASP A 69 20.74 14.89 -16.01
C ASP A 69 19.68 15.09 -14.93
N VAL A 70 19.40 16.35 -14.58
CA VAL A 70 18.37 16.67 -13.59
C VAL A 70 17.00 16.29 -14.14
N ARG A 71 16.29 15.45 -13.40
CA ARG A 71 14.90 15.07 -13.71
C ARG A 71 13.91 15.83 -12.87
N TYR A 72 14.18 15.93 -11.57
CA TYR A 72 13.27 16.52 -10.61
C TYR A 72 14.05 17.23 -9.52
N VAL A 73 13.44 18.29 -8.98
CA VAL A 73 13.84 18.90 -7.72
C VAL A 73 12.68 18.66 -6.76
N ILE A 74 12.96 17.98 -5.66
CA ILE A 74 12.04 17.75 -4.57
C ILE A 74 11.95 19.09 -3.83
N PRO A 75 10.81 19.78 -3.81
CA PRO A 75 10.68 20.98 -3.00
C PRO A 75 10.89 20.56 -1.54
N GLY A 76 11.93 21.11 -0.91
CA GLY A 76 12.11 20.94 0.52
C GLY A 76 10.88 21.49 1.22
N GLU A 77 10.36 20.78 2.22
CA GLU A 77 9.40 21.39 3.13
C GLU A 77 10.10 22.60 3.75
N ASP A 78 9.55 23.78 3.49
CA ASP A 78 9.89 25.00 4.20
C ASP A 78 9.71 24.68 5.69
N LYS A 79 10.82 24.37 6.37
CA LYS A 79 10.86 24.42 7.82
C LYS A 79 10.83 25.90 8.18
N GLU A 80 9.66 26.54 8.02
CA GLU A 80 9.38 27.85 8.61
C GLU A 80 9.57 27.69 10.12
N GLY A 81 10.64 28.29 10.64
CA GLY A 81 10.92 28.45 12.06
C GLY A 81 10.37 29.76 12.59
#